data_AF-A0A0D0D1G6-F1
#
_entry.id   AF-A0A0D0D1G6-F1
#
_cell.length_a   1.000
_cell.length_b   1.000
_cell.length_c   1.000
_cell.angle_alpha   90.00
_cell.angle_beta   90.00
_cell.angle_gamma   90.00
#
_symmetry.space_group_name_H-M   'P 1'
#
loop_
_entity.id
_entity.type
_entity.pdbx_description
1 polymer ?
#
loop_
_entity_poly.entity_id
_entity_poly.type
_entity_poly.pdbx_seq_one_letter_code
_entity_poly.pdbx_strand_id
1 'polypeptide(L)'
;MVNRLKRDQPQLFPHLHKGTVAKWINTTERQWSQATLNNVKNGHTLSGSGQSGILTGYPAIQDDIIERLKSLRQSRLPINVIVAHSIMLAVIHIQAPELLTKFKCSEKFVRSFFDSVLNWSPRKGTRTVAKLPVNAEEKCLGGASEQSLPLANAHGMSDAWDYGFDLTFAKSDRRGSHFSTLKTMKEWVAHMFEPYFQHVIETDPGLDDHQISIIYLDCYPVHTSEAFCLYVFKEYPYMILCFVPTGCTGIFQPADIGLNHVIKHQIKQHQTEYLVATHQEQINSGLTTEQVKFTTSLPDHSVMNWSKSLGSVVE
;
A
#
# COMPACT_ATOMS: atom_id res chain seq x y z
N MET A 1 -10.45 16.32 38.86
CA MET A 1 -9.91 16.83 37.58
C MET A 1 -10.56 16.17 36.36
N VAL A 2 -10.34 14.87 36.09
CA VAL A 2 -10.88 14.19 34.88
C VAL A 2 -12.40 14.33 34.71
N ASN A 3 -13.19 14.05 35.75
CA ASN A 3 -14.66 14.18 35.67
C ASN A 3 -15.10 15.62 35.39
N ARG A 4 -14.35 16.60 35.89
CA ARG A 4 -14.60 18.02 35.65
C ARG A 4 -14.29 18.40 34.20
N LEU A 5 -13.12 17.99 33.68
CA LEU A 5 -12.74 18.23 32.27
C LEU A 5 -13.71 17.58 31.29
N LYS A 6 -14.19 16.36 31.59
CA LYS A 6 -15.20 15.67 30.77
C LYS A 6 -16.55 16.37 30.77
N ARG A 7 -16.96 16.91 31.92
CA ARG A 7 -18.21 17.66 32.04
C ARG A 7 -18.12 19.03 31.35
N ASP A 8 -17.01 19.73 31.57
CA ASP A 8 -16.85 21.12 31.14
C ASP A 8 -16.48 21.20 29.63
N GLN A 9 -15.78 20.19 29.08
CA GLN A 9 -15.42 20.10 27.65
C GLN A 9 -15.55 18.66 27.11
N PRO A 10 -16.78 18.13 26.96
CA PRO A 10 -17.03 16.73 26.59
C PRO A 10 -16.54 16.36 25.18
N GLN A 11 -16.55 17.31 24.24
CA GLN A 11 -16.08 17.13 22.86
C GLN A 11 -14.55 16.93 22.79
N LEU A 12 -13.80 17.59 23.69
CA LEU A 12 -12.33 17.58 23.68
C LEU A 12 -11.75 16.44 24.53
N PHE A 13 -12.43 16.03 25.60
CA PHE A 13 -11.92 15.00 26.52
C PHE A 13 -12.80 13.74 26.66
N PRO A 14 -13.50 13.25 25.61
CA PRO A 14 -14.44 12.13 25.77
C PRO A 14 -13.74 10.85 26.28
N HIS A 15 -12.47 10.66 25.88
CA HIS A 15 -11.67 9.48 26.19
C HIS A 15 -10.59 9.74 27.27
N LEU A 16 -10.66 10.84 28.04
CA LEU A 16 -9.67 11.07 29.10
C LEU A 16 -9.94 10.14 30.30
N HIS A 17 -8.97 9.29 30.66
CA HIS A 17 -9.09 8.38 31.79
C HIS A 17 -8.29 8.86 33.01
N LYS A 18 -8.75 8.52 34.22
CA LYS A 18 -8.03 8.84 35.48
C LYS A 18 -6.60 8.29 35.49
N GLY A 19 -6.40 7.08 34.98
CA GLY A 19 -5.08 6.47 34.85
C GLY A 19 -4.13 7.23 33.92
N THR A 20 -4.67 7.87 32.87
CA THR A 20 -3.87 8.70 31.95
C THR A 20 -3.34 9.95 32.65
N VAL A 21 -4.19 10.65 33.40
CA VAL A 21 -3.78 11.84 34.17
C VAL A 21 -2.83 11.48 35.31
N ALA A 22 -3.01 10.32 35.95
CA ALA A 22 -2.10 9.86 36.99
C ALA A 22 -0.67 9.69 36.49
N LYS A 23 -0.48 9.23 35.24
CA LYS A 23 0.85 9.10 34.62
C LYS A 23 1.51 10.45 34.30
N TRP A 24 0.72 11.51 34.19
CA TRP A 24 1.25 12.84 33.88
C TRP A 24 1.86 13.52 35.10
N ILE A 25 1.54 13.06 36.30
CA ILE A 25 1.89 13.73 37.55
C ILE A 25 2.83 12.83 38.34
N ASN A 26 3.97 13.36 38.77
CA ASN A 26 4.78 12.74 39.81
C ASN A 26 4.01 12.88 41.13
N THR A 27 3.52 11.75 41.67
CA THR A 27 2.69 11.74 42.88
C THR A 27 3.45 12.17 44.13
N THR A 28 4.76 11.98 44.15
CA THR A 28 5.63 12.34 45.30
C THR A 28 5.85 13.85 45.36
N GLU A 29 6.14 14.46 44.21
CA GLU A 29 6.54 15.86 44.11
C GLU A 29 5.38 16.79 43.71
N ARG A 30 4.21 16.23 43.40
CA ARG A 30 3.00 16.94 42.93
C ARG A 30 3.24 17.87 41.74
N GLN A 31 4.20 17.53 40.89
CA GLN A 31 4.52 18.24 39.65
C GLN A 31 4.32 17.36 38.43
N TRP A 32 4.37 17.94 37.24
CA TRP A 32 4.38 17.16 36.00
C TRP A 32 5.55 16.18 36.01
N SER A 33 5.32 14.95 35.58
CA SER A 33 6.39 13.97 35.44
C SER A 33 7.41 14.47 34.42
N GLN A 34 8.68 14.10 34.58
CA GLN A 34 9.74 14.52 33.66
C GLN A 34 9.42 14.12 32.21
N ALA A 35 8.79 12.96 32.02
CA ALA A 35 8.28 12.50 30.73
C ALA A 35 7.23 13.47 30.15
N THR A 36 6.31 13.97 30.98
CA THR A 36 5.31 14.95 30.56
C THR A 36 5.94 16.28 30.17
N LEU A 37 6.90 16.78 30.97
CA LEU A 37 7.62 18.01 30.67
C LEU A 37 8.39 17.90 29.34
N ASN A 38 9.04 16.76 29.09
CA ASN A 38 9.74 16.50 27.84
C ASN A 38 8.76 16.46 26.64
N ASN A 39 7.60 15.82 26.80
CA ASN A 39 6.56 15.75 25.76
C ASN A 39 6.00 17.14 25.41
N VAL A 40 5.73 17.97 26.42
CA VAL A 40 5.25 19.35 26.23
C VAL A 40 6.32 20.19 25.53
N LYS A 41 7.59 20.10 25.94
CA LYS A 41 8.70 20.84 25.31
C LYS A 41 8.89 20.49 23.84
N ASN A 42 8.65 19.22 23.49
CA ASN A 42 8.80 18.72 22.13
C ASN A 42 7.55 18.95 21.25
N GLY A 43 6.47 19.55 21.80
CA GLY A 43 5.24 19.83 21.05
C GLY A 43 4.40 18.60 20.71
N HIS A 44 4.58 17.48 21.42
CA HIS A 44 3.79 16.28 21.19
C HIS A 44 2.46 16.32 21.96
N THR A 45 1.45 15.63 21.42
CA THR A 45 0.30 15.22 22.22
C THR A 45 0.79 14.33 23.37
N LEU A 46 0.21 14.47 24.57
CA LEU A 46 0.60 13.75 25.79
C LEU A 46 0.55 12.22 25.58
N SER A 47 1.65 11.68 25.08
CA SER A 47 1.88 10.27 24.78
C SER A 47 2.00 9.51 26.10
N GLY A 48 0.90 8.88 26.52
CA GLY A 48 0.85 8.17 27.80
C GLY A 48 -0.13 6.98 27.88
N SER A 49 -0.81 6.62 26.79
CA SER A 49 -1.68 5.43 26.79
C SER A 49 -1.82 4.73 25.44
N GLY A 50 -0.80 4.83 24.57
CA GLY A 50 -0.76 4.12 23.29
C GLY A 50 0.08 2.84 23.35
N GLN A 51 -0.22 1.89 22.46
CA GLN A 51 0.41 0.57 22.34
C GLN A 51 1.95 0.58 22.25
N SER A 52 2.60 1.70 21.93
CA SER A 52 4.07 1.83 21.84
C SER A 52 4.81 1.41 23.12
N GLY A 53 4.17 1.52 24.29
CA GLY A 53 4.76 1.10 25.57
C GLY A 53 4.92 -0.40 25.77
N ILE A 54 4.42 -1.25 24.85
CA ILE A 54 4.56 -2.71 25.00
C ILE A 54 6.03 -3.17 24.94
N LEU A 55 6.85 -2.49 24.14
CA LEU A 55 8.29 -2.78 24.04
C LEU A 55 9.09 -2.23 25.22
N THR A 56 8.51 -1.35 26.06
CA THR A 56 9.18 -0.86 27.27
C THR A 56 9.46 -1.98 28.28
N GLY A 57 8.69 -3.08 28.23
CA GLY A 57 8.98 -4.30 28.99
C GLY A 57 10.12 -5.15 28.41
N TYR A 58 10.63 -4.80 27.23
CA TYR A 58 11.66 -5.53 26.48
C TYR A 58 12.74 -4.55 25.98
N PRO A 59 13.51 -3.93 26.88
CA PRO A 59 14.44 -2.85 26.53
C PRO A 59 15.48 -3.28 25.50
N ALA A 60 16.01 -4.52 25.58
CA ALA A 60 16.96 -5.04 24.59
C ALA A 60 16.39 -5.06 23.15
N ILE A 61 15.14 -5.50 23.00
CA ILE A 61 14.42 -5.52 21.70
C ILE A 61 14.20 -4.09 21.21
N GLN A 62 13.78 -3.21 22.11
CA GLN A 62 13.54 -1.80 21.79
C GLN A 62 14.83 -1.11 21.32
N ASP A 63 15.94 -1.32 22.03
CA ASP A 63 17.23 -0.72 21.71
C ASP A 63 17.79 -1.23 20.39
N ASP A 64 17.70 -2.54 20.10
CA ASP A 64 18.10 -3.11 18.81
C ASP A 64 17.26 -2.51 17.65
N ILE A 65 15.93 -2.40 17.82
CA ILE A 65 15.07 -1.72 16.83
C ILE A 65 15.52 -0.27 16.62
N ILE A 66 15.78 0.48 17.69
CA ILE A 66 16.20 1.88 17.62
C ILE A 66 17.54 2.02 16.88
N GLU A 67 18.51 1.17 17.21
CA GLU A 67 19.85 1.17 16.62
C GLU A 67 19.76 0.92 15.12
N ARG A 68 19.04 -0.13 14.70
CA ARG A 68 18.85 -0.48 13.29
C ARG A 68 18.21 0.64 12.49
N LEU A 69 17.14 1.22 13.02
CA LEU A 69 16.46 2.34 12.36
C LEU A 69 17.37 3.58 12.28
N LYS A 70 18.14 3.90 13.33
CA LYS A 70 19.09 5.02 13.30
C LYS A 70 20.21 4.80 12.30
N SER A 71 20.76 3.59 12.21
CA SER A 71 21.82 3.25 11.27
C SER A 71 21.36 3.38 9.81
N LEU A 72 20.16 2.87 9.46
CA LEU A 72 19.59 3.07 8.12
C LEU A 72 19.46 4.55 7.74
N ARG A 73 19.07 5.39 8.71
CA ARG A 73 18.97 6.83 8.51
C ARG A 73 20.34 7.47 8.31
N GLN A 74 21.36 7.04 9.04
CA GLN A 74 22.74 7.50 8.89
C GLN A 74 23.29 7.12 7.50
N SER A 75 22.94 5.95 6.98
CA SER A 75 23.22 5.50 5.60
C SER A 75 22.40 6.22 4.52
N ARG A 76 21.62 7.24 4.89
CA ARG A 76 20.75 8.03 3.99
C ARG A 76 19.69 7.22 3.26
N LEU A 77 19.34 6.03 3.78
CA LEU A 77 18.24 5.24 3.23
C LEU A 77 16.90 5.81 3.73
N PRO A 78 15.89 5.93 2.85
CA PRO A 78 14.58 6.42 3.24
C PRO A 78 13.87 5.39 4.13
N ILE A 79 13.55 5.79 5.36
CA ILE A 79 12.81 4.95 6.31
C ILE A 79 11.33 5.30 6.18
N ASN A 80 10.59 4.40 5.54
CA ASN A 80 9.14 4.45 5.50
C ASN A 80 8.54 3.47 6.53
N VAL A 81 7.21 3.54 6.71
CA VAL A 81 6.52 2.69 7.69
C VAL A 81 6.63 1.21 7.35
N ILE A 82 6.66 0.84 6.07
CA ILE A 82 6.77 -0.57 5.64
C ILE A 82 8.13 -1.14 6.03
N VAL A 83 9.22 -0.41 5.73
CA VAL A 83 10.59 -0.81 6.08
C VAL A 83 10.78 -0.91 7.59
N ALA A 84 10.29 0.07 8.35
CA ALA A 84 10.39 -0.05 9.80
C ALA A 84 9.53 -1.16 10.37
N HIS A 85 8.34 -1.38 9.80
CA HIS A 85 7.48 -2.49 10.20
C HIS A 85 8.17 -3.84 9.99
N SER A 86 8.83 -4.05 8.85
CA SER A 86 9.55 -5.30 8.58
C SER A 86 10.75 -5.50 9.52
N ILE A 87 11.51 -4.44 9.83
CA ILE A 87 12.61 -4.50 10.80
C ILE A 87 12.09 -4.85 12.20
N MET A 88 11.05 -4.16 12.65
CA MET A 88 10.46 -4.40 13.97
C MET A 88 9.95 -5.85 14.08
N LEU A 89 9.26 -6.35 13.05
CA LEU A 89 8.81 -7.74 13.02
C LEU A 89 9.98 -8.72 13.03
N ALA A 90 11.02 -8.51 12.20
CA ALA A 90 12.18 -9.40 12.17
C ALA A 90 12.87 -9.48 13.55
N VAL A 91 13.14 -8.34 14.18
CA VAL A 91 13.77 -8.32 15.51
C VAL A 91 12.90 -9.03 16.55
N ILE A 92 11.58 -8.79 16.54
CA ILE A 92 10.67 -9.43 17.50
C ILE A 92 10.57 -10.94 17.24
N HIS A 93 10.53 -11.38 15.99
CA HIS A 93 10.54 -12.81 15.65
C HIS A 93 11.82 -13.52 16.13
N ILE A 94 12.98 -12.86 16.06
CA ILE A 94 14.26 -13.41 16.53
C ILE A 94 14.30 -13.47 18.06
N GLN A 95 13.92 -12.37 18.72
CA GLN A 95 14.24 -12.18 20.14
C GLN A 95 13.09 -12.53 21.10
N ALA A 96 11.83 -12.36 20.70
CA ALA A 96 10.65 -12.64 21.53
C ALA A 96 9.39 -12.92 20.67
N PRO A 97 9.36 -14.04 19.92
CA PRO A 97 8.24 -14.36 19.04
C PRO A 97 6.91 -14.48 19.78
N GLU A 98 6.92 -14.89 21.05
CA GLU A 98 5.74 -14.97 21.91
C GLU A 98 5.06 -13.62 22.12
N LEU A 99 5.79 -12.51 21.95
CA LEU A 99 5.23 -11.17 22.06
C LEU A 99 4.14 -10.93 20.99
N LEU A 100 4.32 -11.48 19.79
CA LEU A 100 3.36 -11.33 18.69
C LEU A 100 2.03 -12.06 18.92
N THR A 101 1.97 -12.97 19.90
CA THR A 101 0.70 -13.57 20.35
C THR A 101 -0.11 -12.62 21.22
N LYS A 102 0.56 -11.69 21.91
CA LYS A 102 -0.05 -10.73 22.86
C LYS A 102 -0.35 -9.38 22.21
N PHE A 103 0.34 -9.02 21.14
CA PHE A 103 0.07 -7.79 20.41
C PHE A 103 0.37 -7.91 18.93
N LYS A 104 -0.35 -7.09 18.15
CA LYS A 104 -0.11 -6.91 16.73
C LYS A 104 0.82 -5.73 16.52
N CYS A 105 2.04 -5.98 16.04
CA CYS A 105 2.85 -4.93 15.43
C CYS A 105 2.09 -4.46 14.18
N SER A 106 1.50 -3.27 14.23
CA SER A 106 0.69 -2.71 13.15
C SER A 106 1.35 -1.45 12.62
N GLU A 107 1.02 -1.01 11.40
CA GLU A 107 1.53 0.26 10.88
C GLU A 107 1.19 1.46 11.78
N LYS A 108 0.03 1.42 12.44
CA LYS A 108 -0.37 2.41 13.44
C LYS A 108 0.60 2.41 14.62
N PHE A 109 0.94 1.22 15.12
CA PHE A 109 1.92 1.05 16.18
C PHE A 109 3.30 1.56 15.75
N VAL A 110 3.78 1.22 14.54
CA VAL A 110 5.06 1.70 14.00
C VAL A 110 5.11 3.22 13.92
N ARG A 111 4.02 3.87 13.45
CA ARG A 111 3.91 5.34 13.44
C ARG A 111 3.96 5.93 14.85
N SER A 112 3.24 5.32 15.80
CA SER A 112 3.30 5.73 17.20
C SER A 112 4.69 5.51 17.80
N PHE A 113 5.39 4.44 17.41
CA PHE A 113 6.76 4.17 17.85
C PHE A 113 7.74 5.23 17.33
N PHE A 114 7.65 5.59 16.04
CA PHE A 114 8.44 6.70 15.48
C PHE A 114 8.27 7.99 16.26
N ASP A 115 7.02 8.39 16.50
CA ASP A 115 6.72 9.64 17.19
C ASP A 115 7.17 9.59 18.66
N SER A 116 6.76 8.56 19.41
CA SER A 116 6.98 8.50 20.86
C SER A 116 8.38 8.08 21.30
N VAL A 117 9.08 7.25 20.51
CA VAL A 117 10.39 6.68 20.89
C VAL A 117 11.54 7.37 20.16
N LEU A 118 11.37 7.64 18.86
CA LEU A 118 12.43 8.23 18.04
C LEU A 118 12.29 9.75 17.86
N ASN A 119 11.15 10.34 18.22
CA ASN A 119 10.78 11.71 17.86
C ASN A 119 10.88 11.94 16.33
N TRP A 120 10.41 10.96 15.57
CA TRP A 120 10.41 10.99 14.10
C TRP A 120 8.97 11.09 13.60
N SER A 121 8.76 12.01 12.66
CA SER A 121 7.54 12.03 11.88
C SER A 121 7.81 11.38 10.52
N PRO A 122 7.10 10.30 10.14
CA PRO A 122 7.25 9.71 8.82
C PRO A 122 6.79 10.74 7.78
N ARG A 123 7.75 11.32 7.06
CA ARG A 123 7.45 12.23 5.96
C ARG A 123 7.05 11.42 4.73
N LYS A 124 6.07 11.90 3.96
CA LYS A 124 5.95 11.48 2.56
C LYS A 124 7.27 11.85 1.90
N GLY A 125 7.93 10.89 1.25
CA GLY A 125 9.15 11.15 0.50
C GLY A 125 8.93 12.37 -0.39
N THR A 126 9.80 13.36 -0.29
CA THR A 126 9.81 14.47 -1.26
C THR A 126 10.04 13.86 -2.63
N ARG A 127 9.10 14.09 -3.56
CA ARG A 127 9.19 13.70 -4.98
C ARG A 127 10.30 14.48 -5.71
N THR A 128 11.44 14.72 -5.07
CA THR A 128 12.64 15.10 -5.80
C THR A 128 13.16 13.82 -6.42
N VAL A 129 12.57 13.51 -7.57
CA VAL A 129 12.93 12.43 -8.47
C VAL A 129 14.45 12.40 -8.56
N ALA A 130 15.08 11.30 -8.11
CA ALA A 130 16.46 11.03 -8.47
C ALA A 130 16.55 11.20 -9.99
N LYS A 131 17.48 12.04 -10.48
CA LYS A 131 17.60 12.40 -11.90
C LYS A 131 17.39 11.16 -12.75
N LEU A 132 16.21 11.08 -13.38
CA LEU A 132 15.91 9.97 -14.25
C LEU A 132 16.95 9.96 -15.38
N PRO A 133 17.41 8.79 -15.84
CA PRO A 133 18.25 8.75 -17.02
C PRO A 133 17.54 9.44 -18.18
N VAL A 134 18.30 10.03 -19.10
CA VAL A 134 17.78 10.87 -20.19
C VAL A 134 16.72 10.15 -21.04
N ASN A 135 16.78 8.82 -21.11
CA ASN A 135 15.84 7.96 -21.83
C ASN A 135 14.75 7.32 -20.95
N ALA A 136 14.62 7.68 -19.67
CA ALA A 136 13.58 7.13 -18.80
C ALA A 136 12.18 7.51 -19.27
N GLU A 137 12.02 8.66 -19.92
CA GLU A 137 10.74 9.07 -20.46
C GLU A 137 10.29 8.15 -21.61
N GLU A 138 11.23 7.84 -22.51
CA GLU A 138 11.02 6.91 -23.61
C GLU A 138 10.74 5.48 -23.12
N LYS A 139 11.50 5.00 -22.13
CA LYS A 139 11.41 3.61 -21.64
C LYS A 139 10.34 3.35 -20.58
N CYS A 140 10.00 4.34 -19.75
CA CYS A 140 9.20 4.10 -18.54
C CYS A 140 7.98 5.02 -18.39
N LEU A 141 7.88 6.13 -19.12
CA LEU A 141 6.82 7.13 -18.88
C LEU A 141 5.91 7.36 -20.09
N GLY A 142 6.34 7.02 -21.30
CA GLY A 142 5.55 7.24 -22.52
C GLY A 142 4.70 6.06 -22.95
N GLY A 143 5.18 4.83 -22.75
CA GLY A 143 4.46 3.62 -23.13
C GLY A 143 3.91 3.64 -24.56
N ALA A 144 4.60 4.27 -25.51
CA ALA A 144 4.00 4.75 -26.76
C ALA A 144 4.21 3.83 -27.98
N SER A 145 4.96 2.75 -27.81
CA SER A 145 5.29 1.78 -28.86
C SER A 145 5.38 0.37 -28.31
N GLU A 146 5.45 -0.62 -29.21
CA GLU A 146 5.65 -2.04 -28.87
C GLU A 146 6.92 -2.29 -28.05
N GLN A 147 7.92 -1.43 -28.16
CA GLN A 147 9.15 -1.53 -27.34
C GLN A 147 8.89 -1.31 -25.84
N SER A 148 7.71 -0.76 -25.49
CA SER A 148 7.27 -0.62 -24.09
C SER A 148 6.61 -1.89 -23.55
N LEU A 149 6.32 -2.87 -24.41
CA LEU A 149 5.75 -4.14 -24.01
C LEU A 149 6.85 -5.10 -23.56
N PRO A 150 6.53 -6.07 -22.67
CA PRO A 150 7.42 -7.20 -22.42
C PRO A 150 7.80 -7.89 -23.73
N LEU A 151 9.03 -8.40 -23.80
CA LEU A 151 9.45 -9.22 -24.94
C LEU A 151 8.58 -10.48 -25.00
N ALA A 152 8.26 -10.93 -26.22
CA ALA A 152 7.48 -12.15 -26.43
C ALA A 152 8.09 -13.40 -25.76
N ASN A 153 9.41 -13.42 -25.59
CA ASN A 153 10.15 -14.48 -24.91
C ASN A 153 10.49 -14.16 -23.44
N ALA A 154 9.88 -13.13 -22.86
CA ALA A 154 10.05 -12.82 -21.45
C ALA A 154 9.51 -13.98 -20.59
N HIS A 155 10.16 -14.22 -19.47
CA HIS A 155 9.71 -15.24 -18.52
C HIS A 155 8.28 -14.95 -18.04
N GLY A 156 7.41 -15.96 -18.09
CA GLY A 156 5.99 -15.85 -17.72
C GLY A 156 5.07 -15.26 -18.80
N MET A 157 5.59 -14.94 -20.00
CA MET A 157 4.76 -14.43 -21.09
C MET A 157 3.80 -15.49 -21.64
N SER A 158 4.24 -16.76 -21.71
CA SER A 158 3.37 -17.88 -22.10
C SER A 158 2.18 -17.99 -21.14
N ASP A 159 2.47 -18.07 -19.84
CA ASP A 159 1.45 -18.12 -18.80
C ASP A 159 0.49 -16.92 -18.90
N ALA A 160 1.02 -15.70 -19.12
CA ALA A 160 0.18 -14.52 -19.29
C ALA A 160 -0.78 -14.64 -20.47
N TRP A 161 -0.34 -15.16 -21.61
CA TRP A 161 -1.24 -15.41 -22.74
C TRP A 161 -2.23 -16.52 -22.46
N ASP A 162 -1.81 -17.60 -21.80
CA ASP A 162 -2.69 -18.70 -21.40
C ASP A 162 -3.79 -18.23 -20.41
N TYR A 163 -3.48 -17.24 -19.58
CA TYR A 163 -4.44 -16.57 -18.70
C TYR A 163 -5.25 -15.45 -19.40
N GLY A 164 -5.05 -15.21 -20.70
CA GLY A 164 -5.81 -14.24 -21.48
C GLY A 164 -5.41 -12.78 -21.28
N PHE A 165 -4.18 -12.49 -20.86
CA PHE A 165 -3.71 -11.11 -20.75
C PHE A 165 -3.48 -10.49 -22.14
N ASP A 166 -4.21 -9.42 -22.45
CA ASP A 166 -3.93 -8.56 -23.62
C ASP A 166 -3.02 -7.39 -23.22
N LEU A 167 -1.85 -7.30 -23.85
CA LEU A 167 -0.84 -6.28 -23.55
C LEU A 167 -0.72 -5.29 -24.70
N THR A 168 -1.08 -4.04 -24.42
CA THR A 168 -1.05 -2.96 -25.41
C THR A 168 -0.34 -1.72 -24.88
N PHE A 169 0.22 -0.93 -25.79
CA PHE A 169 0.93 0.29 -25.48
C PHE A 169 -0.01 1.51 -25.59
N ALA A 170 0.18 2.46 -24.68
CA ALA A 170 -0.53 3.73 -24.62
C ALA A 170 0.00 4.71 -25.70
N LYS A 171 -0.49 4.57 -26.94
CA LYS A 171 -0.25 5.57 -27.99
C LYS A 171 -0.96 6.88 -27.63
N SER A 172 -0.21 7.86 -27.11
CA SER A 172 -0.74 9.19 -26.75
C SER A 172 0.06 10.31 -27.41
N ASP A 173 -0.65 11.26 -28.00
CA ASP A 173 -0.06 12.49 -28.55
C ASP A 173 0.36 13.49 -27.45
N ARG A 174 -0.18 13.33 -26.23
CA ARG A 174 0.19 14.15 -25.07
C ARG A 174 1.34 13.49 -24.30
N ARG A 175 2.43 14.24 -24.13
CA ARG A 175 3.56 13.86 -23.26
C ARG A 175 3.08 13.74 -21.81
N GLY A 176 3.43 12.63 -21.15
CA GLY A 176 3.02 12.34 -19.77
C GLY A 176 1.55 11.94 -19.61
N SER A 177 0.88 11.53 -20.69
CA SER A 177 -0.45 10.94 -20.60
C SER A 177 -0.42 9.65 -19.79
N HIS A 178 -1.49 9.43 -19.03
CA HIS A 178 -1.73 8.19 -18.33
C HIS A 178 -1.98 7.03 -19.32
N PHE A 179 -1.86 5.79 -18.81
CA PHE A 179 -1.95 4.55 -19.59
C PHE A 179 -3.31 4.32 -20.29
N SER A 180 -4.39 4.96 -19.81
CA SER A 180 -5.72 4.92 -20.44
C SER A 180 -5.87 6.03 -21.49
N THR A 181 -5.81 5.65 -22.77
CA THR A 181 -5.98 6.52 -23.94
C THR A 181 -7.21 6.07 -24.73
N LEU A 182 -7.68 6.88 -25.68
CA LEU A 182 -8.82 6.48 -26.51
C LEU A 182 -8.55 5.15 -27.24
N LYS A 183 -7.32 4.95 -27.73
CA LYS A 183 -6.88 3.69 -28.34
C LYS A 183 -7.05 2.52 -27.38
N THR A 184 -6.42 2.61 -26.20
CA THR A 184 -6.39 1.48 -25.25
C THR A 184 -7.77 1.18 -24.68
N MET A 185 -8.65 2.19 -24.54
CA MET A 185 -10.05 1.96 -24.15
C MET A 185 -10.88 1.28 -25.23
N LYS A 186 -10.66 1.60 -26.52
CA LYS A 186 -11.33 0.87 -27.62
C LYS A 186 -10.87 -0.58 -27.71
N GLU A 187 -9.56 -0.81 -27.62
CA GLU A 187 -8.97 -2.15 -27.59
C GLU A 187 -9.47 -2.96 -26.39
N TRP A 188 -9.55 -2.34 -25.21
CA TRP A 188 -10.12 -3.00 -24.03
C TRP A 188 -11.59 -3.43 -24.24
N VAL A 189 -12.44 -2.57 -24.82
CA VAL A 189 -13.83 -2.96 -25.12
C VAL A 189 -13.85 -4.12 -26.10
N ALA A 190 -13.12 -4.02 -27.21
CA ALA A 190 -13.17 -4.98 -28.30
C ALA A 190 -12.52 -6.34 -27.97
N HIS A 191 -11.42 -6.35 -27.21
CA HIS A 191 -10.62 -7.56 -26.99
C HIS A 191 -10.87 -8.21 -25.62
N MET A 192 -11.33 -7.43 -24.62
CA MET A 192 -11.53 -7.95 -23.27
C MET A 192 -13.00 -7.99 -22.89
N PHE A 193 -13.69 -6.85 -22.95
CA PHE A 193 -15.06 -6.75 -22.46
C PHE A 193 -16.05 -7.52 -23.34
N GLU A 194 -16.02 -7.28 -24.65
CA GLU A 194 -16.98 -7.88 -25.59
C GLU A 194 -16.88 -9.42 -25.62
N PRO A 195 -15.70 -10.03 -25.76
CA PRO A 195 -15.59 -11.49 -25.72
C PRO A 195 -16.05 -12.08 -24.39
N TYR A 196 -15.76 -11.42 -23.27
CA TYR A 196 -16.24 -11.83 -21.96
C TYR A 196 -17.78 -11.77 -21.87
N PHE A 197 -18.38 -10.68 -22.34
CA PHE A 197 -19.83 -10.50 -22.32
C PHE A 197 -20.54 -11.58 -23.15
N GLN A 198 -20.07 -11.85 -24.37
CA GLN A 198 -20.62 -12.91 -25.21
C GLN A 198 -20.46 -14.28 -24.54
N HIS A 199 -19.29 -14.57 -23.98
CA HIS A 199 -19.06 -15.83 -23.28
C HIS A 199 -20.02 -16.02 -22.09
N VAL A 200 -20.33 -14.97 -21.33
CA VAL A 200 -21.30 -15.03 -20.22
C VAL A 200 -22.70 -15.39 -20.73
N ILE A 201 -23.15 -14.80 -21.84
CA ILE A 201 -24.45 -15.12 -22.45
C ILE A 201 -24.46 -16.56 -22.96
N GLU A 202 -23.41 -16.98 -23.67
CA GLU A 202 -23.30 -18.33 -24.25
C GLU A 202 -23.29 -19.44 -23.19
N THR A 203 -22.72 -19.16 -22.01
CA THR A 203 -22.53 -20.17 -20.95
C THR A 203 -23.67 -20.23 -19.94
N ASP A 204 -24.47 -19.17 -19.80
CA ASP A 204 -25.61 -19.15 -18.90
C ASP A 204 -26.93 -19.41 -19.67
N PRO A 205 -27.54 -20.61 -19.54
CA PRO A 205 -28.77 -20.94 -20.25
C PRO A 205 -29.99 -20.11 -19.80
N GLY A 206 -29.87 -19.32 -18.73
CA GLY A 206 -30.89 -18.39 -18.27
C GLY A 206 -30.88 -17.03 -18.97
N LEU A 207 -29.86 -16.74 -19.77
CA LEU A 207 -29.71 -15.49 -20.51
C LEU A 207 -30.11 -15.67 -21.98
N ASP A 208 -30.60 -14.59 -22.60
CA ASP A 208 -30.92 -14.54 -24.03
C ASP A 208 -29.94 -13.66 -24.81
N ASP A 209 -30.01 -13.68 -26.14
CA ASP A 209 -29.12 -12.90 -27.01
C ASP A 209 -29.41 -11.38 -26.98
N HIS A 210 -30.40 -10.93 -26.20
CA HIS A 210 -30.83 -9.53 -26.12
C HIS A 210 -30.41 -8.86 -24.80
N GLN A 211 -29.49 -9.48 -24.06
CA GLN A 211 -28.96 -8.89 -22.84
C GLN A 211 -28.33 -7.52 -23.09
N ILE A 212 -28.51 -6.65 -22.12
CA ILE A 212 -27.88 -5.33 -22.03
C ILE A 212 -26.82 -5.41 -20.95
N SER A 213 -25.67 -4.77 -21.17
CA SER A 213 -24.63 -4.64 -20.16
C SER A 213 -24.57 -3.23 -19.60
N ILE A 214 -24.23 -3.13 -18.30
CA ILE A 214 -23.92 -1.86 -17.66
C ILE A 214 -22.44 -1.88 -17.29
N ILE A 215 -21.66 -1.00 -17.90
CA ILE A 215 -20.24 -0.84 -17.61
C ILE A 215 -20.07 0.32 -16.63
N TYR A 216 -19.54 0.02 -15.45
CA TYR A 216 -19.36 1.02 -14.39
C TYR A 216 -17.89 1.46 -14.27
N LEU A 217 -17.59 2.66 -14.78
CA LEU A 217 -16.25 3.22 -14.90
C LEU A 217 -16.03 4.38 -13.92
N ASP A 218 -14.78 4.68 -13.57
CA ASP A 218 -14.45 5.92 -12.87
C ASP A 218 -14.56 7.13 -13.82
N CYS A 219 -14.88 8.30 -13.25
CA CYS A 219 -14.98 9.56 -13.97
C CYS A 219 -13.58 10.10 -14.33
N TYR A 220 -12.92 9.45 -15.28
CA TYR A 220 -11.62 9.84 -15.82
C TYR A 220 -11.78 10.47 -17.22
N PRO A 221 -10.94 11.46 -17.62
CA PRO A 221 -11.19 12.25 -18.83
C PRO A 221 -11.40 11.46 -20.12
N VAL A 222 -10.73 10.31 -20.29
CA VAL A 222 -10.93 9.47 -21.48
C VAL A 222 -12.26 8.71 -21.43
N HIS A 223 -12.67 8.21 -20.26
CA HIS A 223 -13.92 7.46 -20.08
C HIS A 223 -15.14 8.34 -20.30
N THR A 224 -15.06 9.60 -19.87
CA THR A 224 -16.15 10.57 -20.06
C THR A 224 -16.01 11.38 -21.36
N SER A 225 -15.03 11.06 -22.22
CA SER A 225 -14.82 11.78 -23.46
C SER A 225 -15.92 11.46 -24.47
N GLU A 226 -16.36 12.47 -25.21
CA GLU A 226 -17.35 12.30 -26.28
C GLU A 226 -16.90 11.24 -27.29
N ALA A 227 -15.63 11.23 -27.67
CA ALA A 227 -15.09 10.28 -28.64
C ALA A 227 -15.20 8.81 -28.19
N PHE A 228 -15.00 8.53 -26.90
CA PHE A 228 -15.15 7.19 -26.35
C PHE A 228 -16.64 6.82 -26.18
N CYS A 229 -17.44 7.71 -25.59
CA CYS A 229 -18.87 7.48 -25.40
C CYS A 229 -19.59 7.24 -26.74
N LEU A 230 -19.29 8.02 -27.78
CA LEU A 230 -19.87 7.84 -29.11
C LEU A 230 -19.42 6.54 -29.77
N TYR A 231 -18.19 6.10 -29.54
CA TYR A 231 -17.73 4.81 -30.03
C TYR A 231 -18.51 3.66 -29.41
N VAL A 232 -18.65 3.63 -28.07
CA VAL A 232 -19.43 2.61 -27.38
C VAL A 232 -20.89 2.64 -27.83
N PHE A 233 -21.50 3.83 -27.87
CA PHE A 233 -22.90 3.97 -28.27
C PHE A 233 -23.18 3.49 -29.71
N LYS A 234 -22.24 3.71 -30.65
CA LYS A 234 -22.42 3.34 -32.06
C LYS A 234 -22.11 1.88 -32.34
N GLU A 235 -20.97 1.39 -31.84
CA GLU A 235 -20.49 0.04 -32.15
C GLU A 235 -21.10 -1.02 -31.23
N TYR A 236 -21.50 -0.62 -30.01
CA TYR A 236 -22.01 -1.52 -28.97
C TYR A 236 -23.27 -0.95 -28.30
N PRO A 237 -24.40 -0.86 -29.03
CA PRO A 237 -25.61 -0.17 -28.55
C PRO A 237 -26.27 -0.81 -27.31
N TYR A 238 -25.93 -2.06 -26.98
CA TYR A 238 -26.38 -2.77 -25.78
C TYR A 238 -25.49 -2.50 -24.55
N MET A 239 -24.42 -1.70 -24.68
CA MET A 239 -23.57 -1.30 -23.56
C MET A 239 -24.00 0.07 -23.02
N ILE A 240 -24.37 0.11 -21.74
CA ILE A 240 -24.71 1.34 -21.02
C ILE A 240 -23.51 1.73 -20.15
N LEU A 241 -22.93 2.89 -20.43
CA LEU A 241 -21.87 3.45 -19.59
C LEU A 241 -22.47 4.17 -18.38
N CYS A 242 -21.99 3.81 -17.18
CA CYS A 242 -22.30 4.47 -15.92
C CYS A 242 -20.98 4.92 -15.27
N PHE A 243 -20.97 6.12 -14.67
CA PHE A 243 -19.75 6.70 -14.12
C PHE A 243 -19.84 6.87 -12.60
N VAL A 244 -18.78 6.45 -11.92
CA VAL A 244 -18.59 6.72 -10.49
C VAL A 244 -18.38 8.22 -10.30
N PRO A 245 -19.10 8.88 -9.36
CA PRO A 245 -18.89 10.28 -9.07
C PRO A 245 -17.42 10.59 -8.72
N THR A 246 -16.95 11.76 -9.17
CA THR A 246 -15.56 12.19 -8.97
C THR A 246 -15.16 12.14 -7.49
N GLY A 247 -14.00 11.55 -7.21
CA GLY A 247 -13.47 11.39 -5.85
C GLY A 247 -14.13 10.29 -5.02
N CYS A 248 -15.07 9.52 -5.60
CA CYS A 248 -15.78 8.46 -4.90
C CYS A 248 -15.38 7.05 -5.32
N THR A 249 -14.31 6.88 -6.10
CA THR A 249 -13.81 5.57 -6.59
C THR A 249 -13.66 4.56 -5.45
N GLY A 250 -12.94 4.92 -4.38
CA GLY A 250 -12.74 4.06 -3.21
C GLY A 250 -13.94 3.89 -2.28
N ILE A 251 -15.12 4.45 -2.62
CA ILE A 251 -16.34 4.41 -1.82
C ILE A 251 -17.49 3.75 -2.58
N PHE A 252 -17.57 3.95 -3.90
CA PHE A 252 -18.67 3.45 -4.72
C PHE A 252 -18.26 2.52 -5.85
N GLN A 253 -16.99 2.40 -6.23
CA GLN A 253 -16.60 1.49 -7.31
C GLN A 253 -16.43 0.06 -6.77
N PRO A 254 -17.25 -0.92 -7.21
CA PRO A 254 -17.20 -2.29 -6.69
C PRO A 254 -15.85 -2.97 -6.92
N ALA A 255 -15.23 -2.74 -8.09
CA ALA A 255 -13.90 -3.28 -8.39
C ALA A 255 -12.85 -2.80 -7.38
N ASP A 256 -12.92 -1.53 -6.97
CA ASP A 256 -11.90 -0.91 -6.12
C ASP A 256 -12.05 -1.28 -4.64
N ILE A 257 -13.29 -1.41 -4.17
CA ILE A 257 -13.63 -1.79 -2.79
C ILE A 257 -13.58 -3.31 -2.59
N GLY A 258 -13.92 -4.07 -3.62
CA GLY A 258 -13.92 -5.52 -3.63
C GLY A 258 -12.58 -6.08 -4.10
N LEU A 259 -12.55 -6.54 -5.36
CA LEU A 259 -11.46 -7.32 -5.94
C LEU A 259 -10.08 -6.67 -5.75
N ASN A 260 -9.95 -5.40 -6.14
CA ASN A 260 -8.67 -4.69 -6.05
C ASN A 260 -8.21 -4.54 -4.60
N HIS A 261 -9.12 -4.32 -3.65
CA HIS A 261 -8.76 -4.16 -2.25
C HIS A 261 -8.14 -5.45 -1.69
N VAL A 262 -8.73 -6.61 -1.98
CA VAL A 262 -8.22 -7.92 -1.57
C VAL A 262 -6.85 -8.18 -2.19
N ILE A 263 -6.71 -7.97 -3.50
CA ILE A 263 -5.44 -8.18 -4.22
C ILE A 263 -4.35 -7.23 -3.68
N LYS A 264 -4.64 -5.93 -3.57
CA LYS A 264 -3.72 -4.93 -3.01
C LYS A 264 -3.30 -5.30 -1.58
N HIS A 265 -4.22 -5.83 -0.78
CA HIS A 265 -3.93 -6.29 0.57
C HIS A 265 -2.95 -7.47 0.57
N GLN A 266 -3.22 -8.49 -0.26
CA GLN A 266 -2.36 -9.67 -0.40
C GLN A 266 -0.96 -9.29 -0.88
N ILE A 267 -0.85 -8.46 -1.92
CA ILE A 267 0.43 -7.96 -2.43
C ILE A 267 1.22 -7.27 -1.30
N LYS A 268 0.54 -6.44 -0.49
CA LYS A 268 1.17 -5.75 0.63
C LYS A 268 1.63 -6.70 1.73
N GLN A 269 0.88 -7.77 2.01
CA GLN A 269 1.29 -8.81 2.97
C GLN A 269 2.54 -9.54 2.48
N HIS A 270 2.52 -10.05 1.25
CA HIS A 270 3.66 -10.75 0.64
C HIS A 270 4.90 -9.86 0.56
N GLN A 271 4.73 -8.58 0.21
CA GLN A 271 5.83 -7.61 0.24
C GLN A 271 6.42 -7.47 1.66
N THR A 272 5.55 -7.42 2.67
CA THR A 272 6.01 -7.32 4.07
C THR A 272 6.76 -8.58 4.49
N GLU A 273 6.23 -9.76 4.18
CA GLU A 273 6.86 -11.05 4.48
C GLU A 273 8.21 -11.20 3.81
N TYR A 274 8.32 -10.87 2.54
CA TYR A 274 9.58 -10.85 1.80
C TYR A 274 10.62 -9.94 2.48
N LEU A 275 10.21 -8.73 2.90
CA LEU A 275 11.11 -7.81 3.60
C LEU A 275 11.51 -8.34 4.99
N VAL A 276 10.58 -8.96 5.72
CA VAL A 276 10.88 -9.59 7.02
C VAL A 276 11.89 -10.73 6.83
N ALA A 277 11.66 -11.64 5.88
CA ALA A 277 12.57 -12.74 5.59
C ALA A 277 13.96 -12.23 5.18
N THR A 278 14.02 -11.24 4.29
CA THR A 278 15.27 -10.60 3.87
C THR A 278 16.02 -10.00 5.07
N HIS A 279 15.31 -9.32 5.99
CA HIS A 279 15.93 -8.79 7.21
C HIS A 279 16.41 -9.89 8.15
N GLN A 280 15.63 -10.96 8.31
CA GLN A 280 16.00 -12.09 9.14
C GLN A 280 17.32 -12.74 8.64
N GLU A 281 17.43 -12.97 7.34
CA GLU A 281 18.64 -13.52 6.71
C GLU A 281 19.85 -12.60 6.89
N GLN A 282 19.67 -11.30 6.70
CA GLN A 282 20.72 -10.31 6.90
C GLN A 282 21.19 -10.24 8.37
N ILE A 283 20.25 -10.34 9.33
CA ILE A 283 20.57 -10.37 10.76
C ILE A 283 21.34 -11.66 11.10
N ASN A 284 20.86 -12.81 10.62
CA ASN A 284 21.47 -14.11 10.90
C ASN A 284 22.86 -14.27 10.26
N SER A 285 23.11 -13.60 9.12
CA SER A 285 24.42 -13.57 8.46
C SER A 285 25.42 -12.61 9.11
N GLY A 286 25.02 -11.88 10.16
CA GLY A 286 25.88 -10.97 10.91
C GLY A 286 26.21 -9.67 10.15
N LEU A 287 25.45 -9.34 9.10
CA LEU A 287 25.63 -8.08 8.39
C LEU A 287 25.32 -6.91 9.33
N THR A 288 26.20 -5.92 9.36
CA THR A 288 25.94 -4.70 10.12
C THR A 288 24.79 -3.93 9.47
N THR A 289 24.09 -3.14 10.24
CA THR A 289 22.94 -2.35 9.79
C THR A 289 23.26 -1.38 8.66
N GLU A 290 24.53 -0.98 8.55
CA GLU A 290 25.05 -0.13 7.48
C GLU A 290 25.24 -0.89 6.16
N GLN A 291 25.44 -2.22 6.23
CA GLN A 291 25.62 -3.11 5.09
C GLN A 291 24.29 -3.61 4.51
N VAL A 292 23.18 -3.41 5.22
CA VAL A 292 21.83 -3.72 4.76
C VAL A 292 21.48 -2.84 3.56
N LYS A 293 21.60 -3.40 2.36
CA LYS A 293 21.14 -2.77 1.12
C LYS A 293 19.79 -3.36 0.74
N PHE A 294 18.81 -2.47 0.57
CA PHE A 294 17.57 -2.82 -0.12
C PHE A 294 17.86 -2.85 -1.61
N THR A 295 17.80 -4.03 -2.21
CA THR A 295 17.72 -4.13 -3.66
C THR A 295 16.36 -3.53 -4.07
N THR A 296 16.38 -2.38 -4.73
CA THR A 296 15.20 -1.77 -5.36
C THR A 296 14.86 -2.44 -6.69
N SER A 297 15.74 -3.33 -7.15
CA SER A 297 15.53 -4.23 -8.27
C SER A 297 14.59 -5.36 -7.85
N LEU A 298 13.81 -5.90 -8.77
CA LEU A 298 13.18 -7.20 -8.52
C LEU A 298 14.30 -8.25 -8.39
N PRO A 299 14.25 -9.17 -7.42
CA PRO A 299 15.23 -10.25 -7.34
C PRO A 299 15.18 -11.08 -8.63
N ASP A 300 16.32 -11.61 -9.06
CA ASP A 300 16.36 -12.59 -10.14
C ASP A 300 15.40 -13.73 -9.78
N HIS A 301 14.39 -13.93 -10.65
CA HIS A 301 13.07 -14.49 -10.37
C HIS A 301 13.02 -15.96 -9.88
N SER A 302 14.15 -16.56 -9.53
CA SER A 302 14.23 -17.89 -8.92
C SER A 302 13.48 -18.03 -7.58
N VAL A 303 13.07 -16.92 -6.93
CA VAL A 303 12.54 -16.95 -5.55
C VAL A 303 11.05 -16.61 -5.42
N MET A 304 10.38 -16.02 -6.43
CA MET A 304 8.93 -15.73 -6.36
C MET A 304 8.13 -16.57 -7.36
N ASN A 305 7.73 -17.78 -6.96
CA ASN A 305 6.73 -18.58 -7.67
C ASN A 305 5.31 -18.03 -7.40
N TRP A 306 4.90 -17.00 -8.15
CA TRP A 306 3.54 -16.45 -8.10
C TRP A 306 2.46 -17.46 -8.57
N SER A 307 2.86 -18.48 -9.34
CA SER A 307 1.93 -19.49 -9.88
C SER A 307 1.37 -20.45 -8.84
N LYS A 308 1.99 -20.60 -7.67
CA LYS A 308 1.54 -21.56 -6.65
C LYS A 308 0.50 -21.03 -5.66
N SER A 309 0.31 -19.71 -5.54
CA SER A 309 -0.58 -19.12 -4.52
C SER A 309 -1.99 -18.81 -5.02
N LEU A 310 -2.23 -18.83 -6.33
CA LEU A 310 -3.57 -18.59 -6.92
C LEU A 310 -4.37 -19.89 -7.17
N GLY A 311 -3.72 -21.05 -7.11
CA GLY A 311 -4.35 -22.36 -7.34
C GLY A 311 -5.14 -22.94 -6.16
N SER A 312 -5.22 -22.25 -5.01
CA SER A 312 -5.91 -22.75 -3.81
C SER A 312 -7.15 -21.95 -3.41
N VAL A 313 -7.61 -21.02 -4.26
CA VAL A 313 -8.82 -20.20 -4.02
C VAL A 313 -9.98 -20.61 -4.96
N VAL A 314 -9.79 -21.66 -5.77
CA VAL A 314 -10.84 -22.27 -6.58
C VAL A 314 -10.87 -23.77 -6.31
N GLU A 315 -11.31 -24.14 -5.10
CA GLU A 315 -12.00 -25.40 -4.79
C GLU A 315 -13.13 -25.11 -3.79
#